data_AF-A0A1V6GJN8-F1
#
_entry.id   AF-A0A1V6GJN8-F1
#
_cell.length_a   1.000
_cell.length_b   1.000
_cell.length_c   1.000
_cell.angle_alpha   90.00
_cell.angle_beta   90.00
_cell.angle_gamma   90.00
#
_symmetry.space_group_name_H-M   'P 1'
#
loop_
_entity.id
_entity.type
_entity.pdbx_description
1 polymer ?
#
loop_
_entity_poly.entity_id
_entity_poly.type
_entity_poly.pdbx_seq_one_letter_code
_entity_poly.pdbx_strand_id
1 'polypeptide(L)'
;MTSSIKHNAENATDGRQKATDMVHMANASGDAAQELVRGMSEISDASKKIGDIIVTVNEVAFQTNLLALNAAVEAARAGEHGKGFAVVAEEVRALAQRSAEAARQIKVLIEDTVNKIAAGDTMVKKSGESLEQIIRHIQDLSQVMEEIAAASSEQATGVDELNRAIAQIDSTTQQNASTVEELACTSDSLSKEAREVAETVARFRVTREAEAPRMKRKAPKKTEPTAKPVQPKTVPASPETKFEDDFEEF
;
A
#
# COMPACT_ATOMS: atom_id res chain seq x y z
N MET A 1 -18.12 12.01 -13.38
CA MET A 1 -17.93 11.18 -12.17
C MET A 1 -17.92 9.69 -12.51
N THR A 2 -18.96 9.12 -13.12
CA THR A 2 -19.00 7.69 -13.51
C THR A 2 -17.78 7.24 -14.33
N SER A 3 -17.34 8.04 -15.30
CA SER A 3 -16.13 7.75 -16.08
C SER A 3 -14.85 7.68 -15.24
N SER A 4 -14.71 8.54 -14.23
CA SER A 4 -13.53 8.57 -13.36
C SER A 4 -13.53 7.37 -12.41
N ILE A 5 -14.70 6.96 -11.92
CA ILE A 5 -14.87 5.78 -11.06
C ILE A 5 -14.55 4.51 -11.86
N LYS A 6 -15.04 4.40 -13.10
CA LYS A 6 -14.73 3.27 -13.99
C LYS A 6 -13.23 3.20 -14.31
N HIS A 7 -12.60 4.34 -14.58
CA HIS A 7 -11.17 4.42 -14.78
C HIS A 7 -10.38 4.01 -13.53
N ASN A 8 -10.87 4.29 -12.31
CA ASN A 8 -10.26 3.78 -11.08
C ASN A 8 -10.35 2.25 -10.97
N ALA A 9 -11.47 1.64 -11.36
CA ALA A 9 -11.62 0.18 -11.37
C ALA A 9 -10.65 -0.48 -12.38
N GLU A 10 -10.51 0.11 -13.55
CA GLU A 10 -9.55 -0.32 -14.58
C GLU A 10 -8.11 -0.16 -14.06
N ASN A 11 -7.74 0.99 -13.51
CA ASN A 11 -6.43 1.23 -12.90
C ASN A 11 -6.09 0.23 -11.79
N ALA A 12 -7.05 -0.11 -10.94
CA ALA A 12 -6.86 -1.08 -9.87
C ALA A 12 -6.62 -2.50 -10.45
N THR A 13 -7.34 -2.86 -11.51
CA THR A 13 -7.14 -4.12 -12.24
C THR A 13 -5.73 -4.19 -12.86
N ASP A 14 -5.29 -3.11 -13.49
CA ASP A 14 -3.94 -2.99 -14.05
C ASP A 14 -2.85 -3.03 -12.96
N GLY A 15 -3.10 -2.37 -11.83
CA GLY A 15 -2.24 -2.38 -10.65
C GLY A 15 -2.04 -3.80 -10.10
N ARG A 16 -3.11 -4.59 -10.02
CA ARG A 16 -3.08 -6.00 -9.61
C ARG A 16 -2.25 -6.87 -10.56
N GLN A 17 -2.35 -6.65 -11.87
CA GLN A 17 -1.52 -7.36 -12.84
C GLN A 17 -0.03 -7.03 -12.63
N LYS A 18 0.30 -5.74 -12.46
CA LYS A 18 1.68 -5.32 -12.18
C LYS A 18 2.22 -5.90 -10.87
N ALA A 19 1.39 -5.97 -9.83
CA ALA A 19 1.76 -6.62 -8.57
C ALA A 19 2.10 -8.11 -8.78
N THR A 20 1.31 -8.81 -9.59
CA THR A 20 1.57 -10.21 -9.96
C THR A 20 2.90 -10.37 -10.68
N ASP A 21 3.19 -9.50 -11.65
CA ASP A 21 4.47 -9.50 -12.38
C ASP A 21 5.65 -9.23 -11.44
N MET A 22 5.50 -8.30 -10.48
CA MET A 22 6.53 -8.04 -9.46
C MET A 22 6.79 -9.25 -8.56
N VAL A 23 5.76 -10.02 -8.19
CA VAL A 23 5.93 -11.28 -7.43
C VAL A 23 6.74 -12.28 -8.24
N HIS A 24 6.46 -12.44 -9.54
CA HIS A 24 7.24 -13.31 -10.42
C HIS A 24 8.71 -12.88 -10.48
N MET A 25 8.99 -11.58 -10.63
CA MET A 25 10.34 -11.04 -10.64
C MET A 25 11.07 -11.24 -9.29
N ALA A 26 10.35 -11.08 -8.17
CA ALA A 26 10.91 -11.29 -6.84
C ALA A 26 11.26 -12.77 -6.60
N ASN A 27 10.41 -13.71 -7.05
CA ASN A 27 10.71 -15.15 -6.97
C ASN A 27 11.96 -15.51 -7.78
N ALA A 28 12.09 -15.02 -9.03
CA ALA A 28 13.28 -15.24 -9.84
C ALA A 28 14.54 -14.64 -9.20
N SER A 29 14.41 -13.50 -8.51
CA SER A 29 15.50 -12.89 -7.74
C SER A 29 15.88 -13.73 -6.52
N GLY A 30 14.89 -14.37 -5.88
CA GLY A 30 15.08 -15.33 -4.79
C GLY A 30 15.87 -16.56 -5.24
N ASP A 31 15.52 -17.14 -6.40
CA ASP A 31 16.24 -18.28 -6.98
C ASP A 31 17.70 -17.92 -7.30
N ALA A 32 17.94 -16.75 -7.89
CA ALA A 32 19.29 -16.25 -8.16
C ALA A 32 20.10 -16.02 -6.89
N ALA A 33 19.47 -15.54 -5.81
CA ALA A 33 20.12 -15.40 -4.51
C ALA A 33 20.51 -16.76 -3.92
N GLN A 34 19.67 -17.79 -4.05
CA GLN A 34 20.00 -19.15 -3.61
C GLN A 34 21.17 -19.74 -4.41
N GLU A 35 21.22 -19.52 -5.72
CA GLU A 35 22.35 -19.94 -6.55
C GLU A 35 23.65 -19.26 -6.11
N LEU A 36 23.58 -17.97 -5.78
CA LEU A 36 24.72 -17.22 -5.26
C LEU A 36 25.21 -17.76 -3.91
N VAL A 37 24.31 -18.07 -2.97
CA VAL A 37 24.66 -18.72 -1.69
C VAL A 37 25.39 -20.05 -1.95
N ARG A 38 24.90 -20.85 -2.91
CA ARG A 38 25.55 -22.12 -3.27
C ARG A 38 26.96 -21.88 -3.81
N GLY A 39 27.13 -20.93 -4.72
CA GLY A 39 28.44 -20.53 -5.26
C GLY A 39 29.39 -20.04 -4.17
N MET A 40 28.92 -19.24 -3.22
CA MET A 40 29.71 -18.81 -2.07
C MET A 40 30.14 -19.98 -1.19
N SER A 41 29.27 -20.97 -0.96
CA SER A 41 29.62 -22.19 -0.23
C SER A 41 30.70 -22.98 -0.94
N GLU A 42 30.56 -23.17 -2.26
CA GLU A 42 31.56 -23.87 -3.08
C GLU A 42 32.92 -23.17 -3.04
N ILE A 43 32.95 -21.83 -3.11
CA ILE A 43 34.18 -21.03 -2.98
C ILE A 43 34.77 -21.18 -1.56
N SER A 44 33.95 -21.13 -0.51
CA SER A 44 34.42 -21.31 0.88
C SER A 44 35.11 -22.66 1.08
N ASP A 45 34.53 -23.73 0.55
CA ASP A 45 35.10 -25.08 0.68
C ASP A 45 36.36 -25.25 -0.17
N ALA A 46 36.41 -24.63 -1.36
CA ALA A 46 37.64 -24.57 -2.15
C ALA A 46 38.74 -23.80 -1.40
N SER A 47 38.44 -22.66 -0.78
CA SER A 47 39.40 -21.89 0.00
C SER A 47 39.94 -22.67 1.20
N LYS A 48 39.10 -23.43 1.92
CA LYS A 48 39.55 -24.31 3.02
C LYS A 48 40.55 -25.36 2.52
N LYS A 49 40.25 -26.02 1.40
CA LYS A 49 41.16 -27.01 0.78
C LYS A 49 42.50 -26.39 0.40
N ILE A 50 42.50 -25.17 -0.15
CA ILE A 50 43.75 -24.45 -0.43
C ILE A 50 44.50 -24.19 0.88
N GLY A 51 43.79 -23.82 1.96
CA GLY A 51 44.38 -23.66 3.29
C GLY A 51 45.12 -24.90 3.78
N ASP A 52 44.51 -26.08 3.65
CA ASP A 52 45.12 -27.37 4.03
C ASP A 52 46.38 -27.69 3.20
N ILE A 53 46.35 -27.39 1.90
CA ILE A 53 47.51 -27.54 1.02
C ILE A 53 48.65 -26.62 1.47
N ILE A 54 48.34 -25.37 1.82
CA ILE A 54 49.35 -24.39 2.26
C ILE A 54 49.97 -24.79 3.60
N VAL A 55 49.21 -25.43 4.51
CA VAL A 55 49.78 -26.03 5.72
C VAL A 55 50.81 -27.10 5.37
N THR A 56 50.50 -27.98 4.41
CA THR A 56 51.42 -29.03 3.93
C THR A 56 52.67 -28.42 3.25
N VAL A 57 52.52 -27.36 2.45
CA VAL A 57 53.65 -26.66 1.82
C VAL A 57 54.58 -26.05 2.87
N ASN A 58 54.02 -25.43 3.91
CA ASN A 58 54.81 -24.89 5.02
C ASN A 58 55.55 -25.99 5.80
N GLU A 59 54.94 -27.18 5.96
CA GLU A 59 55.61 -28.34 6.54
C GLU A 59 56.79 -28.82 5.68
N VAL A 60 56.62 -28.92 4.35
CA VAL A 60 57.70 -29.28 3.43
C VAL A 60 58.84 -28.25 3.47
N ALA A 61 58.51 -26.95 3.52
CA ALA A 61 59.51 -25.89 3.68
C ALA A 61 60.28 -26.04 5.01
N PHE A 62 59.61 -26.37 6.10
CA PHE A 62 60.24 -26.62 7.39
C PHE A 62 61.17 -27.85 7.38
N GLN A 63 60.72 -28.96 6.79
CA GLN A 63 61.53 -30.17 6.61
C GLN A 63 62.77 -29.90 5.74
N THR A 64 62.61 -29.12 4.65
CA THR A 64 63.71 -28.71 3.78
C THR A 64 64.72 -27.85 4.52
N ASN A 65 64.25 -26.93 5.37
CA ASN A 65 65.11 -26.11 6.22
C ASN A 65 65.89 -26.97 7.25
N LEU A 66 65.28 -28.02 7.81
CA LEU A 66 65.98 -28.96 8.69
C LEU A 66 67.02 -29.81 7.95
N LEU A 67 66.70 -30.28 6.74
CA LEU A 67 67.65 -31.02 5.89
C LEU A 67 68.86 -30.15 5.51
N ALA A 68 68.62 -28.89 5.14
CA ALA A 68 69.66 -27.92 4.83
C ALA A 68 70.57 -27.64 6.04
N LEU A 69 69.99 -27.53 7.23
CA LEU A 69 70.76 -27.39 8.47
C LEU A 69 71.66 -28.61 8.73
N ASN A 70 71.14 -29.82 8.57
CA ASN A 70 71.93 -31.04 8.71
C ASN A 70 73.07 -31.11 7.68
N ALA A 71 72.81 -30.71 6.44
CA ALA A 71 73.83 -30.63 5.38
C ALA A 71 74.92 -29.60 5.70
N ALA A 72 74.56 -28.44 6.25
CA ALA A 72 75.51 -27.42 6.69
C ALA A 72 76.42 -27.94 7.82
N VAL A 73 75.86 -28.70 8.76
CA VAL A 73 76.64 -29.35 9.85
C VAL A 73 77.61 -30.38 9.30
N GLU A 74 77.17 -31.26 8.39
CA GLU A 74 78.05 -32.28 7.80
C GLU A 74 79.12 -31.66 6.89
N ALA A 75 78.80 -30.58 6.18
CA ALA A 75 79.76 -29.80 5.41
C ALA A 75 80.84 -29.17 6.31
N ALA A 76 80.45 -28.63 7.47
CA ALA A 76 81.40 -28.13 8.47
C ALA A 76 82.29 -29.26 9.02
N ARG A 77 81.72 -30.45 9.22
CA ARG A 77 82.45 -31.64 9.69
C ARG A 77 83.48 -32.15 8.67
N ALA A 78 83.20 -32.03 7.38
CA ALA A 78 84.11 -32.38 6.29
C ALA A 78 85.26 -31.35 6.07
N GLY A 79 85.26 -30.22 6.79
CA GLY A 79 86.31 -29.21 6.74
C GLY A 79 86.46 -28.58 5.35
N GLU A 80 87.70 -28.53 4.84
CA GLU A 80 88.02 -27.91 3.55
C GLU A 80 87.28 -28.57 2.36
N HIS A 81 87.03 -29.88 2.42
CA HIS A 81 86.33 -30.61 1.37
C HIS A 81 84.82 -30.31 1.32
N GLY A 82 84.25 -29.77 2.41
CA GLY A 82 82.83 -29.46 2.54
C GLY A 82 82.44 -28.05 2.09
N LYS A 83 83.40 -27.17 1.74
CA LYS A 83 83.14 -25.75 1.46
C LYS A 83 82.08 -25.51 0.37
N GLY A 84 82.11 -26.30 -0.72
CA GLY A 84 81.11 -26.20 -1.78
C GLY A 84 79.71 -26.64 -1.33
N PHE A 85 79.62 -27.70 -0.52
CA PHE A 85 78.36 -28.18 0.05
C PHE A 85 77.78 -27.20 1.09
N ALA A 86 78.63 -26.51 1.86
CA ALA A 86 78.19 -25.51 2.82
C ALA A 86 77.45 -24.34 2.15
N VAL A 87 77.92 -23.86 1.00
CA VAL A 87 77.26 -22.77 0.25
C VAL A 87 75.90 -23.23 -0.28
N VAL A 88 75.82 -24.44 -0.83
CA VAL A 88 74.55 -24.99 -1.31
C VAL A 88 73.56 -25.19 -0.16
N ALA A 89 74.02 -25.68 0.99
CA ALA A 89 73.18 -25.85 2.17
C ALA A 89 72.59 -24.52 2.66
N GLU A 90 73.38 -23.45 2.69
CA GLU A 90 72.89 -22.12 3.08
C GLU A 90 71.87 -21.56 2.07
N GLU A 91 72.09 -21.73 0.77
CA GLU A 91 71.14 -21.28 -0.26
C GLU A 91 69.81 -22.05 -0.18
N VAL A 92 69.86 -23.37 0.01
CA VAL A 92 68.66 -24.20 0.20
C VAL A 92 67.92 -23.79 1.47
N ARG A 93 68.64 -23.47 2.54
CA ARG A 93 68.05 -22.97 3.80
C ARG A 93 67.34 -21.63 3.59
N ALA A 94 67.98 -20.68 2.91
CA ALA A 94 67.39 -19.38 2.60
C ALA A 94 66.13 -19.53 1.73
N LEU A 95 66.16 -20.43 0.72
CA LEU A 95 65.00 -20.72 -0.12
C LEU A 95 63.84 -21.33 0.69
N ALA A 96 64.13 -22.26 1.59
CA ALA A 96 63.15 -22.88 2.47
C ALA A 96 62.49 -21.86 3.42
N GLN A 97 63.27 -20.94 4.00
CA GLN A 97 62.74 -19.85 4.82
C GLN A 97 61.83 -18.91 4.02
N ARG A 98 62.24 -18.53 2.79
CA ARG A 98 61.40 -17.72 1.89
C ARG A 98 60.09 -18.42 1.51
N SER A 99 60.14 -19.73 1.29
CA SER A 99 58.95 -20.54 0.99
C SER A 99 57.98 -20.59 2.18
N ALA A 100 58.50 -20.77 3.40
CA ALA A 100 57.68 -20.77 4.63
C ALA A 100 57.01 -19.41 4.89
N GLU A 101 57.72 -18.30 4.63
CA GLU A 101 57.15 -16.96 4.75
C GLU A 101 56.04 -16.72 3.73
N ALA A 102 56.26 -17.08 2.46
CA ALA A 102 55.24 -16.99 1.42
C ALA A 102 54.01 -17.84 1.75
N ALA A 103 54.20 -19.07 2.27
CA ALA A 103 53.11 -19.93 2.71
C ALA A 103 52.29 -19.30 3.84
N ARG A 104 52.93 -18.65 4.83
CA ARG A 104 52.21 -17.89 5.88
C ARG A 104 51.38 -16.75 5.31
N GLN A 105 51.93 -15.96 4.38
CA GLN A 105 51.22 -14.84 3.76
C GLN A 105 49.99 -15.33 2.98
N ILE A 106 50.13 -16.42 2.23
CA ILE A 106 49.00 -17.04 1.51
C ILE A 106 47.94 -17.54 2.51
N LYS A 107 48.35 -18.16 3.62
CA LYS A 107 47.41 -18.63 4.66
C LYS A 107 46.57 -17.46 5.21
N VAL A 108 47.19 -16.33 5.52
CA VAL A 108 46.47 -15.13 6.00
C VAL A 108 45.45 -14.63 4.96
N LEU A 109 45.81 -14.60 3.68
CA LEU A 109 44.90 -14.20 2.61
C LEU A 109 43.71 -15.15 2.45
N ILE A 110 43.93 -16.47 2.63
CA ILE A 110 42.86 -17.47 2.60
C ILE A 110 41.90 -17.28 3.78
N GLU A 111 42.44 -17.09 5.00
CA GLU A 111 41.62 -16.83 6.19
C GLU A 111 40.77 -15.56 6.02
N ASP A 112 41.36 -14.48 5.51
CA ASP A 112 40.63 -13.25 5.18
C ASP A 112 39.54 -13.48 4.13
N THR A 113 39.83 -14.26 3.08
CA THR A 113 38.87 -14.60 2.03
C THR A 113 37.68 -15.40 2.59
N VAL A 114 37.93 -16.40 3.44
CA VAL A 114 36.87 -17.18 4.09
C VAL A 114 35.98 -16.29 4.97
N ASN A 115 36.58 -15.37 5.74
CA ASN A 115 35.83 -14.43 6.56
C ASN A 115 34.94 -13.50 5.72
N LYS A 116 35.45 -12.99 4.59
CA LYS A 116 34.69 -12.15 3.66
C LYS A 116 33.53 -12.91 3.01
N ILE A 117 33.73 -14.17 2.65
CA ILE A 117 32.65 -15.03 2.13
C ILE A 117 31.56 -15.24 3.18
N ALA A 118 31.94 -15.50 4.44
CA ALA A 118 30.97 -15.68 5.53
C ALA A 118 30.16 -14.40 5.81
N ALA A 119 30.79 -13.22 5.72
CA ALA A 119 30.08 -11.94 5.78
C ALA A 119 29.13 -11.77 4.58
N GLY A 120 29.56 -12.15 3.38
CA GLY A 120 28.72 -12.16 2.16
C GLY A 120 27.49 -13.05 2.31
N ASP A 121 27.65 -14.28 2.80
CA ASP A 121 26.54 -15.22 3.06
C ASP A 121 25.49 -14.61 4.01
N THR A 122 25.95 -13.92 5.06
CA THR A 122 25.06 -13.22 5.99
C THR A 122 24.27 -12.09 5.32
N MET A 123 24.92 -11.30 4.45
CA MET A 123 24.27 -10.22 3.71
C MET A 123 23.23 -10.75 2.72
N VAL A 124 23.53 -11.86 2.03
CA VAL A 124 22.61 -12.47 1.06
C VAL A 124 21.40 -13.06 1.77
N LYS A 125 21.57 -13.73 2.91
CA LYS A 125 20.46 -14.22 3.75
C LYS A 125 19.53 -13.09 4.18
N LYS A 126 20.09 -11.99 4.69
CA LYS A 126 19.30 -10.80 5.06
C LYS A 126 18.57 -10.20 3.85
N SER A 127 19.20 -10.21 2.67
CA SER A 127 18.55 -9.77 1.43
C SER A 127 17.40 -10.70 1.05
N GLY A 128 17.53 -12.01 1.26
CA GLY A 128 16.47 -13.00 1.08
C GLY A 128 15.27 -12.73 1.98
N GLU A 129 15.49 -12.53 3.28
CA GLU A 129 14.43 -12.16 4.24
C GLU A 129 13.71 -10.86 3.85
N SER A 130 14.46 -9.89 3.33
CA SER A 130 13.92 -8.61 2.86
C SER A 130 13.06 -8.80 1.60
N LEU A 131 13.47 -9.67 0.67
CA LEU A 131 12.67 -10.04 -0.50
C LEU A 131 11.37 -10.74 -0.10
N GLU A 132 11.40 -11.63 0.90
CA GLU A 132 10.18 -12.27 1.42
C GLU A 132 9.21 -11.27 2.05
N GLN A 133 9.73 -10.22 2.72
CA GLN A 133 8.89 -9.12 3.21
C GLN A 133 8.28 -8.32 2.06
N ILE A 134 9.07 -8.01 1.03
CA ILE A 134 8.59 -7.31 -0.17
C ILE A 134 7.48 -8.10 -0.86
N ILE A 135 7.64 -9.42 -1.02
CA ILE A 135 6.62 -10.30 -1.64
C ILE A 135 5.31 -10.22 -0.85
N ARG A 136 5.37 -10.27 0.50
CA ARG A 136 4.17 -10.13 1.35
C ARG A 136 3.48 -8.78 1.14
N HIS A 137 4.23 -7.68 1.14
CA HIS A 137 3.65 -6.35 0.90
C HIS A 137 3.04 -6.21 -0.50
N ILE A 138 3.61 -6.84 -1.52
CA ILE A 138 3.05 -6.84 -2.87
C ILE A 138 1.76 -7.68 -2.93
N GLN A 139 1.69 -8.79 -2.19
CA GLN A 139 0.46 -9.59 -2.06
C GLN A 139 -0.65 -8.79 -1.37
N ASP A 140 -0.35 -8.10 -0.28
CA ASP A 140 -1.29 -7.21 0.40
C ASP A 140 -1.76 -6.09 -0.54
N LEU A 141 -0.84 -5.49 -1.30
CA LEU A 141 -1.17 -4.47 -2.31
C LEU A 141 -2.12 -5.03 -3.38
N SER A 142 -1.89 -6.26 -3.85
CA SER A 142 -2.74 -6.94 -4.82
C SER A 142 -4.17 -7.12 -4.29
N GLN A 143 -4.31 -7.52 -3.02
CA GLN A 143 -5.60 -7.64 -2.36
C GLN A 143 -6.31 -6.27 -2.24
N VAL A 144 -5.60 -5.23 -1.82
CA VAL A 144 -6.16 -3.87 -1.73
C VAL A 144 -6.63 -3.37 -3.10
N MET A 145 -5.89 -3.66 -4.17
CA MET A 145 -6.33 -3.33 -5.53
C MET A 145 -7.62 -4.06 -5.94
N GLU A 146 -7.78 -5.33 -5.53
CA GLU A 146 -9.02 -6.07 -5.76
C GLU A 146 -10.21 -5.44 -5.03
N GLU A 147 -10.02 -5.03 -3.77
CA GLU A 147 -11.03 -4.31 -2.98
C GLU A 147 -11.39 -2.96 -3.62
N ILE A 148 -10.41 -2.19 -4.10
CA ILE A 148 -10.64 -0.92 -4.80
C ILE A 148 -11.42 -1.13 -6.10
N ALA A 149 -11.08 -2.16 -6.88
CA ALA A 149 -11.77 -2.46 -8.13
C ALA A 149 -13.24 -2.81 -7.87
N ALA A 150 -13.50 -3.65 -6.86
CA ALA A 150 -14.86 -4.02 -6.44
C ALA A 150 -15.65 -2.80 -5.95
N ALA A 151 -15.10 -2.02 -5.03
CA ALA A 151 -15.74 -0.81 -4.49
C ALA A 151 -16.01 0.23 -5.58
N SER A 152 -15.09 0.40 -6.53
CA SER A 152 -15.27 1.31 -7.67
C SER A 152 -16.39 0.83 -8.61
N SER A 153 -16.50 -0.48 -8.86
CA SER A 153 -17.60 -1.04 -9.65
C SER A 153 -18.96 -0.85 -8.98
N GLU A 154 -19.02 -1.02 -7.66
CA GLU A 154 -20.24 -0.78 -6.88
C GLU A 154 -20.61 0.71 -6.89
N GLN A 155 -19.65 1.60 -6.67
CA GLN A 155 -19.86 3.05 -6.77
C GLN A 155 -20.36 3.47 -8.15
N ALA A 156 -19.81 2.91 -9.24
CA ALA A 156 -20.26 3.22 -10.59
C ALA A 156 -21.74 2.85 -10.77
N THR A 157 -22.15 1.68 -10.26
CA THR A 157 -23.54 1.23 -10.29
C THR A 157 -24.45 2.13 -9.46
N GLY A 158 -24.03 2.50 -8.25
CA GLY A 158 -24.78 3.42 -7.38
C GLY A 158 -24.95 4.81 -8.00
N VAL A 159 -23.94 5.32 -8.71
CA VAL A 159 -24.03 6.61 -9.43
C VAL A 159 -25.03 6.52 -10.59
N ASP A 160 -25.10 5.39 -11.31
CA ASP A 160 -26.08 5.20 -12.38
C ASP A 160 -27.52 5.15 -11.84
N GLU A 161 -27.75 4.53 -10.68
CA GLU A 161 -29.05 4.55 -9.99
C GLU A 161 -29.42 5.97 -9.54
N LEU A 162 -28.45 6.72 -8.99
CA LEU A 162 -28.63 8.11 -8.56
C LEU A 162 -28.98 9.01 -9.75
N ASN A 163 -28.31 8.84 -10.89
CA ASN A 163 -28.63 9.55 -12.13
C ASN A 163 -30.07 9.27 -12.60
N ARG A 164 -30.53 8.01 -12.52
CA ARG A 164 -31.93 7.66 -12.83
C ARG A 164 -32.92 8.31 -11.88
N ALA A 165 -32.64 8.30 -10.58
CA ALA A 165 -33.49 8.92 -9.58
C ALA A 165 -33.59 10.45 -9.79
N ILE A 166 -32.46 11.12 -10.09
CA ILE A 166 -32.45 12.55 -10.39
C ILE A 166 -33.28 12.86 -11.64
N ALA A 167 -33.13 12.07 -12.71
CA ALA A 167 -33.93 12.26 -13.92
C ALA A 167 -35.44 12.14 -13.66
N GLN A 168 -35.84 11.23 -12.76
CA GLN A 168 -37.24 11.08 -12.37
C GLN A 168 -37.74 12.22 -11.47
N ILE A 169 -36.91 12.71 -10.55
CA ILE A 169 -37.22 13.90 -9.75
C ILE A 169 -37.37 15.12 -10.67
N ASP A 170 -36.48 15.30 -11.64
CA ASP A 170 -36.55 16.39 -12.61
C ASP A 170 -37.84 16.33 -13.43
N SER A 171 -38.19 15.15 -13.95
CA SER A 171 -39.46 14.94 -14.66
C SER A 171 -40.68 15.27 -13.79
N THR A 172 -40.71 14.80 -12.54
CA THR A 172 -41.81 15.09 -11.60
C THR A 172 -41.87 16.58 -11.27
N THR A 173 -40.72 17.24 -11.14
CA THR A 173 -40.62 18.68 -10.86
C THR A 173 -41.16 19.49 -12.03
N GLN A 174 -40.82 19.12 -13.27
CA GLN A 174 -41.37 19.74 -14.48
C GLN A 174 -42.89 19.52 -14.58
N GLN A 175 -43.37 18.31 -14.28
CA GLN A 175 -44.81 18.02 -14.25
C GLN A 175 -45.54 18.85 -13.19
N ASN A 176 -44.96 19.00 -12.00
CA ASN A 176 -45.52 19.85 -10.94
C ASN A 176 -45.59 21.31 -11.36
N ALA A 177 -44.53 21.83 -12.02
CA ALA A 177 -44.53 23.18 -12.55
C ALA A 177 -45.67 23.38 -13.58
N SER A 178 -45.80 22.45 -14.54
CA SER A 178 -46.89 22.48 -15.53
C SER A 178 -48.27 22.40 -14.89
N THR A 179 -48.45 21.54 -13.87
CA THR A 179 -49.71 21.41 -13.14
C THR A 179 -50.06 22.69 -12.39
N VAL A 180 -49.06 23.36 -11.79
CA VAL A 180 -49.24 24.65 -11.11
C VAL A 180 -49.64 25.75 -12.11
N GLU A 181 -49.04 25.78 -13.30
CA GLU A 181 -49.44 26.71 -14.36
C GLU A 181 -50.89 26.46 -14.81
N GLU A 182 -51.28 25.20 -15.02
CA GLU A 182 -52.64 24.82 -15.38
C GLU A 182 -53.66 25.18 -14.27
N LEU A 183 -53.31 24.94 -13.01
CA LEU A 183 -54.11 25.31 -11.85
C LEU A 183 -54.28 26.83 -11.73
N ALA A 184 -53.22 27.60 -12.01
CA ALA A 184 -53.29 29.06 -12.01
C ALA A 184 -54.24 29.55 -13.13
N CYS A 185 -54.16 28.98 -14.33
CA CYS A 185 -55.06 29.30 -15.44
C CYS A 185 -56.52 28.93 -15.14
N THR A 186 -56.74 27.76 -14.54
CA THR A 186 -58.07 27.30 -14.11
C THR A 186 -58.64 28.19 -13.02
N SER A 187 -57.81 28.60 -12.06
CA SER A 187 -58.21 29.51 -10.98
C SER A 187 -58.60 30.90 -11.52
N ASP A 188 -57.88 31.40 -12.52
CA ASP A 188 -58.23 32.67 -13.20
C ASP A 188 -59.56 32.56 -13.96
N SER A 189 -59.78 31.45 -14.66
CA SER A 189 -61.03 31.16 -15.39
C SER A 189 -62.23 31.07 -14.44
N LEU A 190 -62.08 30.30 -13.34
CA LEU A 190 -63.11 30.17 -12.31
C LEU A 190 -63.44 31.51 -11.63
N SER A 191 -62.42 32.35 -11.40
CA SER A 191 -62.60 33.71 -10.89
C SER A 191 -63.41 34.60 -11.83
N LYS A 192 -63.19 34.50 -13.15
CA LYS A 192 -63.97 35.21 -14.18
C LYS A 192 -65.43 34.75 -14.19
N GLU A 193 -65.69 33.44 -14.20
CA GLU A 193 -67.06 32.89 -14.17
C GLU A 193 -67.82 33.28 -12.90
N ALA A 194 -67.16 33.22 -11.74
CA ALA A 194 -67.76 33.68 -10.49
C ALA A 194 -68.16 35.17 -10.53
N ARG A 195 -67.35 36.02 -11.18
CA ARG A 195 -67.69 37.44 -11.40
C ARG A 195 -68.88 37.61 -12.36
N GLU A 196 -68.92 36.88 -13.47
CA GLU A 196 -70.07 36.94 -14.40
C GLU A 196 -71.38 36.50 -13.74
N VAL A 197 -71.36 35.42 -12.95
CA VAL A 197 -72.53 34.98 -12.18
C VAL A 197 -72.95 36.04 -11.18
N ALA A 198 -72.01 36.63 -10.44
CA ALA A 198 -72.30 37.70 -9.49
C ALA A 198 -72.90 38.95 -10.17
N GLU A 199 -72.38 39.35 -11.32
CA GLU A 199 -72.94 40.45 -12.12
C GLU A 199 -74.35 40.13 -12.62
N THR A 200 -74.58 38.90 -13.06
CA THR A 200 -75.90 38.43 -13.52
C THR A 200 -76.92 38.48 -12.39
N VAL A 201 -76.57 37.98 -11.20
CA VAL A 201 -77.43 38.03 -10.00
C VAL A 201 -77.70 39.48 -9.58
N ALA A 202 -76.72 40.38 -9.65
CA ALA A 202 -76.87 41.79 -9.29
C ALA A 202 -77.89 42.55 -10.17
N ARG A 203 -78.15 42.10 -11.40
CA ARG A 203 -79.18 42.67 -12.28
C ARG A 203 -80.61 42.32 -11.84
N PHE A 204 -80.79 41.26 -11.06
CA PHE A 204 -82.11 40.93 -10.52
C PHE A 204 -82.47 41.89 -9.38
N ARG A 205 -83.38 42.83 -9.66
CA ARG A 205 -84.05 43.62 -8.62
C ARG A 205 -85.07 42.75 -7.91
N VAL A 206 -84.73 42.31 -6.71
CA VAL A 206 -85.70 41.69 -5.79
C VAL A 206 -86.52 42.81 -5.17
N THR A 207 -87.81 42.88 -5.52
CA THR A 207 -88.77 43.73 -4.80
C THR A 207 -88.78 43.33 -3.33
N ARG A 208 -88.41 44.28 -2.47
CA ARG A 208 -88.52 44.14 -1.02
C ARG A 208 -89.97 44.34 -0.61
N GLU A 209 -90.83 43.35 -0.88
CA GLU A 209 -92.12 43.21 -0.20
C GLU A 209 -92.03 42.08 0.82
N ALA A 210 -91.60 42.48 2.02
CA ALA A 210 -92.04 42.00 3.32
C ALA A 210 -91.05 42.52 4.37
N GLU A 211 -91.28 43.73 4.86
CA GLU A 211 -90.88 44.05 6.23
C GLU A 211 -91.69 43.15 7.17
N ALA A 212 -91.11 42.00 7.53
CA ALA A 212 -91.44 41.30 8.76
C ALA A 212 -90.53 41.84 9.87
N PRO A 213 -91.05 42.03 11.10
CA PRO A 213 -90.38 42.81 12.13
C PRO A 213 -89.07 42.15 12.55
N ARG A 214 -88.06 42.99 12.68
CA ARG A 214 -86.72 42.68 13.16
C ARG A 214 -86.79 42.16 14.61
N MET A 215 -87.00 40.86 14.80
CA MET A 215 -86.81 40.21 16.10
C MET A 215 -85.33 40.28 16.46
N LYS A 216 -85.02 40.98 17.56
CA LYS A 216 -83.69 41.02 18.18
C LYS A 216 -83.27 39.61 18.59
N ARG A 217 -82.52 38.89 17.74
CA ARG A 217 -81.76 37.70 18.15
C ARG A 217 -80.64 38.15 19.07
N LYS A 218 -80.70 37.73 20.34
CA LYS A 218 -79.59 37.78 21.29
C LYS A 218 -78.38 37.06 20.69
N ALA A 219 -77.21 37.64 20.89
CA ALA A 219 -75.92 37.10 20.45
C ALA A 219 -75.71 35.67 20.98
N PRO A 220 -75.21 34.72 20.16
CA PRO A 220 -74.76 33.44 20.68
C PRO A 220 -73.49 33.67 21.50
N LYS A 221 -73.47 33.12 22.72
CA LYS A 221 -72.26 32.98 23.52
C LYS A 221 -71.20 32.26 22.69
N LYS A 222 -69.99 32.83 22.68
CA LYS A 222 -68.74 32.19 22.27
C LYS A 222 -68.66 30.82 22.97
N THR A 223 -68.85 29.74 22.22
CA THR A 223 -68.41 28.41 22.65
C THR A 223 -66.91 28.35 22.37
N GLU A 224 -66.14 28.25 23.44
CA GLU A 224 -64.72 27.89 23.39
C GLU A 224 -64.55 26.58 22.61
N PRO A 225 -63.62 26.50 21.65
CA PRO A 225 -63.13 25.22 21.19
C PRO A 225 -62.21 24.64 22.27
N THR A 226 -62.71 23.64 22.99
CA THR A 226 -61.86 22.70 23.72
C THR A 226 -61.21 21.77 22.71
N ALA A 227 -60.05 22.15 22.20
CA ALA A 227 -59.10 21.24 21.58
C ALA A 227 -57.68 21.75 21.86
N LYS A 228 -57.00 21.02 22.75
CA LYS A 228 -55.61 21.25 23.13
C LYS A 228 -54.71 21.24 21.88
N PRO A 229 -53.67 22.10 21.81
CA PRO A 229 -52.62 21.93 20.82
C PRO A 229 -51.87 20.64 21.15
N VAL A 230 -51.82 19.71 20.21
CA VAL A 230 -50.79 18.66 20.20
C VAL A 230 -49.47 19.37 19.91
N GLN A 231 -48.60 19.45 20.91
CA GLN A 231 -47.23 19.91 20.73
C GLN A 231 -46.52 19.01 19.71
N PRO A 232 -45.75 19.56 18.76
CA PRO A 232 -44.77 18.77 18.05
C PRO A 232 -43.76 18.27 19.09
N LYS A 233 -43.59 16.94 19.20
CA LYS A 233 -42.45 16.39 19.92
C LYS A 233 -41.18 16.92 19.29
N THR A 234 -40.50 17.79 20.02
CA THR A 234 -39.09 18.08 19.83
C THR A 234 -38.33 16.77 19.97
N VAL A 235 -37.60 16.39 18.92
CA VAL A 235 -36.54 15.38 19.01
C VAL A 235 -35.48 15.97 19.93
N PRO A 236 -35.01 15.25 20.98
CA PRO A 236 -33.93 15.75 21.82
C PRO A 236 -32.65 15.86 21.00
N ALA A 237 -32.07 17.06 21.00
CA ALA A 237 -30.67 17.26 20.66
C ALA A 237 -29.81 16.40 21.60
N SER A 238 -29.01 15.52 21.01
CA SER A 238 -27.89 14.86 21.69
C SER A 238 -26.64 15.76 21.58
N PRO A 239 -25.70 15.62 22.52
CA PRO A 239 -24.92 16.74 23.04
C PRO A 239 -23.74 17.15 22.16
N GLU A 240 -23.39 18.42 22.29
CA GLU A 240 -22.15 19.04 21.86
C GLU A 240 -20.93 18.17 22.25
N THR A 241 -20.29 17.56 21.25
CA THR A 241 -18.86 17.27 21.32
C THR A 241 -18.11 18.56 20.98
N LYS A 242 -17.47 19.14 22.01
CA LYS A 242 -16.40 20.11 21.84
C LYS A 242 -15.38 19.55 20.84
N PHE A 243 -15.22 20.23 19.71
CA PHE A 243 -13.98 20.17 18.95
C PHE A 243 -13.02 21.12 19.66
N GLU A 244 -12.04 20.56 20.36
CA GLU A 244 -10.81 21.28 20.67
C GLU A 244 -10.04 21.44 19.34
N ASP A 245 -9.71 22.69 19.03
CA ASP A 245 -8.70 23.06 18.05
C ASP A 245 -7.36 22.46 18.50
N ASP A 246 -6.93 21.40 17.81
CA ASP A 246 -5.54 20.97 17.81
C ASP A 246 -5.04 21.03 16.37
N PHE A 247 -4.73 22.26 15.95
CA PHE A 247 -3.99 22.55 14.73
C PHE A 247 -2.58 22.99 15.14
N GLU A 248 -1.81 22.07 15.70
CA GLU A 248 -0.35 22.15 15.74
C GLU A 248 0.23 21.20 14.69
N GLU A 249 0.92 21.83 13.73
CA GLU A 249 2.16 21.36 13.09
C GLU A 249 2.15 19.96 12.45
N PHE A 250 1.99 19.90 11.11
CA PHE A 250 2.86 19.13 10.18
C PHE A 250 2.59 19.55 8.73
#